data_AF-A0A645G280-F1
#
_entry.id   AF-A0A645G280-F1
#
_cell.length_a   1.000
_cell.length_b   1.000
_cell.length_c   1.000
_cell.angle_alpha   90.00
_cell.angle_beta   90.00
_cell.angle_gamma   90.00
#
_symmetry.space_group_name_H-M   'P 1'
#
loop_
_entity.id
_entity.type
_entity.pdbx_description
1 polymer ?
#
loop_
_entity_poly.entity_id
_entity_poly.type
_entity_poly.pdbx_seq_one_letter_code
_entity_poly.pdbx_strand_id
1 'polypeptide(L)' 'MNGSKQFEGELVGLTEENNIKVIIDGNEVEFSKKEVALVRLAIKF' A
#
# COMPACT_ATOMS: atom_id res chain seq x y z
N MET A 1 -8.07 -0.01 11.41
CA MET A 1 -8.44 -1.13 10.51
C MET A 1 -8.20 -2.47 11.21
N ASN A 2 -9.27 -3.20 11.53
CA ASN A 2 -9.43 -4.64 11.85
C ASN A 2 -8.19 -5.52 12.13
N GLY A 3 -7.24 -5.12 12.99
CA GLY A 3 -6.17 -5.97 13.52
C GLY A 3 -5.15 -6.54 12.51
N SER A 4 -5.28 -6.23 11.22
CA SER A 4 -4.41 -6.72 10.16
C SER A 4 -3.17 -5.84 10.05
N LYS A 5 -1.99 -6.46 10.16
CA LYS A 5 -0.69 -5.78 10.24
C LYS A 5 0.07 -5.76 8.91
N GLN A 6 -0.40 -6.50 7.91
CA GLN A 6 0.27 -6.69 6.62
C GLN A 6 -0.78 -6.77 5.52
N PHE A 7 -0.48 -6.13 4.39
CA PHE A 7 -1.32 -6.12 3.20
C PHE A 7 -0.44 -6.43 2.00
N GLU A 8 -1.01 -7.07 1.00
CA GLU A 8 -0.36 -7.32 -0.28
C GLU A 8 -1.25 -6.70 -1.37
N GLY A 9 -0.62 -5.95 -2.27
CA GLY A 9 -1.31 -5.23 -3.33
C GLY A 9 -0.34 -4.73 -4.37
N GLU A 10 -0.88 -4.12 -5.42
CA GLU A 10 -0.08 -3.53 -6.49
C GLU A 10 0.24 -2.07 -6.16
N LEU A 11 1.52 -1.71 -6.18
CA LEU A 11 1.93 -0.32 -5.99
C LEU A 11 1.62 0.48 -7.25
N VAL A 12 0.73 1.47 -7.13
CA VAL A 12 0.34 2.35 -8.24
C VAL A 12 1.24 3.59 -8.29
N GLY A 13 1.67 4.08 -7.13
CA GLY A 13 2.56 5.23 -7.04
C GLY A 13 2.40 6.00 -5.73
N LEU A 14 2.69 7.29 -5.79
CA LEU A 14 2.51 8.23 -4.70
C LEU A 14 1.43 9.24 -5.05
N THR A 15 0.61 9.64 -4.07
CA THR A 15 -0.37 10.72 -4.24
C THR A 15 0.31 12.09 -4.21
N GLU A 16 -0.44 13.17 -4.49
CA GLU A 16 0.05 14.55 -4.39
C GLU A 16 0.54 14.90 -2.97
N GLU A 17 -0.13 14.37 -1.96
CA GLU A 17 0.27 14.47 -0.55
C GLU A 17 1.39 13.49 -0.17
N ASN A 18 1.95 12.79 -1.15
CA ASN A 18 3.08 11.90 -0.98
C ASN A 18 2.74 10.64 -0.16
N ASN A 19 1.47 10.23 -0.09
CA ASN A 19 1.01 8.97 0.50
C ASN A 19 1.21 7.81 -0.49
N ILE A 20 1.33 6.59 0.03
CA ILE A 20 1.53 5.38 -0.78
C ILE A 20 0.17 4.91 -1.28
N LYS A 21 -0.02 4.86 -2.60
CA LYS A 21 -1.25 4.39 -3.24
C LYS A 21 -1.07 2.97 -3.77
N VAL A 22 -1.91 2.06 -3.29
CA VAL A 22 -1.90 0.64 -3.69
C VAL A 22 -3.29 0.17 -4.11
N ILE A 23 -3.34 -0.81 -5.01
CA ILE A 23 -4.58 -1.54 -5.31
C ILE A 23 -4.56 -2.85 -4.53
N ILE A 24 -5.59 -3.06 -3.69
CA ILE A 24 -5.81 -4.28 -2.91
C ILE A 24 -7.21 -4.79 -3.25
N ASP A 25 -7.31 -6.03 -3.73
CA ASP A 25 -8.57 -6.66 -4.13
C ASP A 25 -9.42 -5.79 -5.09
N GLY A 26 -8.77 -5.10 -6.02
CA GLY A 26 -9.40 -4.21 -7.00
C GLY A 26 -9.83 -2.84 -6.45
N ASN A 27 -9.58 -2.54 -5.18
CA ASN A 27 -9.88 -1.26 -4.57
C ASN A 27 -8.62 -0.41 -4.40
N GLU A 28 -8.73 0.88 -4.66
CA GLU A 28 -7.66 1.83 -4.33
C GLU A 28 -7.64 2.09 -2.82
N VAL A 29 -6.47 1.90 -2.23
CA VAL A 29 -6.23 2.13 -0.81
C VAL A 29 -4.98 3.00 -0.67
N GLU A 30 -5.06 3.99 0.23
CA GLU A 30 -3.97 4.90 0.52
C GLU A 30 -3.41 4.65 1.92
N PHE A 31 -2.10 4.70 2.04
CA PHE A 31 -1.39 4.57 3.31
C PHE A 31 -0.48 5.77 3.54
N SER A 32 -0.57 6.39 4.71
CA SER A 32 0.37 7.44 5.09
C SER A 32 1.75 6.83 5.34
N LYS A 33 2.81 7.53 4.92
CA LYS A 33 4.20 7.15 5.21
C LYS A 33 4.49 7.03 6.71
N LYS A 34 3.73 7.72 7.57
CA LYS A 34 3.88 7.64 9.03
C LYS A 34 3.31 6.36 9.63
N GLU A 35 2.42 5.67 8.91
CA GLU A 35 1.71 4.48 9.38
C GLU A 35 2.31 3.19 8.83
N VAL A 36 3.16 3.28 7.80
CA VAL A 36 3.80 2.14 7.15
C VAL A 36 5.18 1.89 7.73
N ALA A 37 5.34 0.73 8.38
CA ALA A 37 6.61 0.33 8.97
C ALA A 37 7.59 -0.29 7.95
N LEU A 38 7.10 -0.98 6.92
CA LEU A 38 7.92 -1.71 5.95
C LEU A 38 7.17 -1.90 4.62
N VAL A 39 7.89 -1.74 3.51
CA VAL A 39 7.42 -2.10 2.16
C VAL A 39 8.40 -3.12 1.58
N ARG A 40 7.89 -4.22 1.02
CA ARG A 40 8.68 -5.23 0.30
C ARG A 40 8.17 -5.32 -1.14
N LEU A 41 9.05 -5.04 -2.10
CA LEU A 41 8.75 -5.22 -3.52
C LEU A 41 8.89 -6.70 -3.89
N ALA A 42 7.97 -7.20 -4.70
CA ALA A 42 7.98 -8.57 -5.22
C ALA A 42 7.84 -8.53 -6.75
N ILE A 43 8.47 -9.48 -7.43
CA ILE A 43 8.26 -9.73 -8.86
C ILE A 43 7.30 -10.92 -8.95
N LYS A 44 6.16 -10.73 -9.62
CA LYS A 44 5.16 -11.77 -9.90
C LYS A 44 5.13 -12.02 -11.41
N PHE A 45 4.98 -13.29 -11.80
CA PHE A 45 4.90 -13.74 -13.19
C PHE A 45 3.47 -14.14 -13.54
#